data_AF-Q6Z5V8-F1
#
_entry.id   AF-Q6Z5V8-F1
#
_cell.length_a   1.000
_cell.length_b   1.000
_cell.length_c   1.000
_cell.angle_alpha   90.00
_cell.angle_beta   90.00
_cell.angle_gamma   90.00
#
_symmetry.space_group_name_H-M   'P 1'
#
loop_
_entity.id
_entity.type
_entity.pdbx_description
1 polymer ?
#
loop_
_entity_poly.entity_id
_entity_poly.type
_entity_poly.pdbx_seq_one_letter_code
_entity_poly.pdbx_strand_id
1 'polypeptide(L)'
;MLPFEGQAHYDRELDAWVGICRYGEGTGHLCCCDVPPSPAADAACTTTLPAWKFCKEVMFKKGFTGYWGATLVYMGDSRFCLVDCRVPDDCDVRTTLRVLTITSFGLKYDKAGELVTTRYRAYASISYQIAGKFKRLEDPIAFWM
;
A
#
# COMPACT_ATOMS: atom_id res chain seq x y z
N MET A 1 11.07 -9.81 -10.27
CA MET A 1 9.69 -9.72 -9.73
C MET A 1 9.62 -8.46 -8.86
N LEU A 2 8.62 -7.61 -9.02
CA LEU A 2 8.54 -6.32 -8.30
C LEU A 2 8.14 -6.50 -6.82
N PRO A 3 8.53 -5.57 -5.91
CA PRO A 3 8.34 -5.71 -4.47
C PRO A 3 6.89 -5.49 -3.99
N PHE A 4 5.92 -5.43 -4.90
CA PHE A 4 4.56 -4.98 -4.61
C PHE A 4 3.56 -6.14 -4.41
N GLU A 5 2.67 -5.95 -3.46
CA GLU A 5 1.44 -6.72 -3.31
C GLU A 5 0.34 -6.04 -4.13
N GLY A 6 -0.20 -6.75 -5.12
CA GLY A 6 -1.23 -6.21 -6.01
C GLY A 6 -0.70 -5.12 -6.94
N GLN A 7 -1.45 -4.03 -7.05
CA GLN A 7 -1.20 -2.93 -7.98
C GLN A 7 -0.17 -1.94 -7.42
N ALA A 8 0.69 -1.44 -8.30
CA ALA A 8 1.60 -0.32 -8.05
C ALA A 8 1.28 0.84 -9.00
N HIS A 9 1.68 2.04 -8.60
CA HIS A 9 1.45 3.28 -9.34
C HIS A 9 2.78 3.97 -9.59
N TYR A 10 3.01 4.41 -10.83
CA TYR A 10 4.18 5.21 -11.14
C TYR A 10 3.94 6.65 -10.69
N ASP A 11 4.89 7.18 -9.92
CA ASP A 11 4.90 8.59 -9.54
C ASP A 11 6.04 9.33 -10.25
N ARG A 12 5.69 10.40 -10.95
CA ARG A 12 6.63 11.19 -11.76
C ARG A 12 7.57 12.05 -10.92
N GLU A 13 7.16 12.50 -9.74
CA GLU A 13 8.01 13.35 -8.90
C GLU A 13 9.04 12.51 -8.15
N LEU A 14 8.68 11.28 -7.78
CA LEU A 14 9.58 10.27 -7.23
C LEU A 14 10.38 9.53 -8.30
N ASP A 15 9.96 9.61 -9.56
CA ASP A 15 10.46 8.81 -10.69
C ASP A 15 10.56 7.30 -10.36
N ALA A 16 9.53 6.78 -9.68
CA ALA A 16 9.54 5.44 -9.14
C ALA A 16 8.15 4.80 -9.15
N TRP A 17 8.11 3.48 -9.19
CA TRP A 17 6.91 2.72 -8.89
C TRP A 17 6.70 2.67 -7.39
N VAL A 18 5.48 2.94 -6.93
CA VAL A 18 5.08 2.92 -5.53
C VAL A 18 3.94 1.92 -5.34
N GLY A 19 4.03 1.08 -4.32
CA GLY A 19 2.98 0.11 -4.02
C GLY A 19 3.03 -0.39 -2.59
N ILE A 20 2.04 -1.21 -2.23
CA ILE A 20 2.03 -1.91 -0.94
C ILE A 20 3.13 -2.96 -0.96
N CYS A 21 3.94 -3.05 0.11
CA CYS A 21 5.02 -4.01 0.14
C CYS A 21 4.53 -5.47 0.32
N ARG A 22 5.06 -6.38 -0.51
CA ARG A 22 4.83 -7.82 -0.41
C ARG A 22 5.72 -8.53 0.61
N TYR A 23 6.95 -8.04 0.84
CA TYR A 23 7.94 -8.74 1.64
C TYR A 23 7.66 -8.65 3.15
N GLY A 24 7.93 -9.75 3.88
CA GLY A 24 7.57 -9.90 5.29
C GLY A 24 8.13 -8.84 6.23
N GLU A 25 9.37 -8.40 6.02
CA GLU A 25 9.97 -7.29 6.80
C GLU A 25 9.27 -5.94 6.58
N GLY A 26 8.64 -5.76 5.41
CA GLY A 26 7.88 -4.57 5.04
C GLY A 26 6.38 -4.67 5.28
N THR A 27 5.94 -5.63 6.08
CA THR A 27 4.51 -5.80 6.39
C THR A 27 3.91 -4.49 6.91
N GLY A 28 2.84 -4.00 6.27
CA GLY A 28 2.20 -2.74 6.64
C GLY A 28 2.85 -1.46 6.11
N HIS A 29 3.94 -1.57 5.34
CA HIS A 29 4.64 -0.45 4.73
C HIS A 29 4.33 -0.36 3.23
N LEU A 30 4.54 0.84 2.69
CA LEU A 30 4.70 1.02 1.25
C LEU A 30 6.15 0.79 0.88
N CYS A 31 6.39 0.41 -0.37
CA CYS A 31 7.71 0.42 -0.95
C CYS A 31 7.70 1.20 -2.26
N CYS A 32 8.88 1.68 -2.65
CA CYS A 32 9.13 2.13 -4.01
C CYS A 32 10.24 1.31 -4.65
N CYS A 33 10.22 1.21 -5.98
CA CYS A 33 11.36 0.73 -6.75
C CYS A 33 11.54 1.54 -8.03
N ASP A 34 12.78 1.63 -8.48
CA ASP A 34 13.12 2.33 -9.71
C ASP A 34 12.48 1.66 -10.93
N VAL A 35 12.31 2.42 -12.00
CA VAL A 35 11.86 1.88 -13.30
C VAL A 35 12.89 0.85 -13.76
N PRO A 36 12.53 -0.43 -13.93
CA PRO A 36 13.49 -1.43 -14.38
C PRO A 36 14.00 -1.04 -15.78
N PRO A 37 15.31 -1.16 -16.03
CA PRO A 37 15.88 -0.82 -17.33
C PRO A 37 15.24 -1.69 -18.42
N SER A 38 15.01 -1.10 -19.59
CA SER A 38 14.54 -1.87 -20.76
C SER A 38 15.52 -3.02 -21.02
N PRO A 39 15.05 -4.26 -21.22
CA PRO A 39 15.95 -5.34 -21.58
C PRO A 39 16.62 -4.98 -22.92
N ALA A 40 17.94 -4.74 -22.88
CA ALA A 40 18.72 -4.64 -24.10
C ALA A 40 18.75 -6.03 -24.76
N ALA A 41 18.59 -6.07 -26.09
CA ALA A 41 18.43 -7.31 -26.86
C ALA A 41 19.56 -8.35 -26.66
N ASP A 42 20.74 -7.92 -26.20
CA ASP A 42 21.94 -8.75 -26.07
C ASP A 42 22.47 -8.89 -24.63
N ALA A 43 21.77 -8.37 -23.63
CA ALA A 43 22.20 -8.49 -22.23
C ALA A 43 21.65 -9.80 -21.64
N ALA A 44 22.55 -10.76 -21.38
CA ALA A 44 22.27 -11.96 -20.61
C ALA A 44 21.45 -11.60 -19.36
N CYS A 45 20.30 -12.26 -19.16
CA CYS A 45 19.33 -11.98 -18.10
C CYS A 45 19.90 -12.14 -16.68
N THR A 46 20.75 -11.22 -16.23
CA THR A 46 20.98 -11.01 -14.81
C THR A 46 19.71 -10.37 -14.25
N THR A 47 18.87 -11.21 -13.65
CA THR A 47 17.62 -10.80 -13.00
C THR A 47 17.96 -10.10 -11.67
N THR A 48 18.71 -9.00 -11.72
CA THR A 48 18.93 -8.13 -10.56
C THR A 48 17.62 -7.42 -10.26
N LEU A 49 17.07 -7.66 -9.06
CA LEU A 49 15.90 -6.94 -8.58
C LEU A 49 16.23 -5.43 -8.59
N PRO A 50 15.31 -4.58 -9.08
CA PRO A 50 15.52 -3.14 -9.03
C PRO A 50 15.76 -2.71 -7.57
N ALA A 51 16.60 -1.71 -7.38
CA ALA A 51 16.78 -1.10 -6.07
C ALA A 51 15.40 -0.67 -5.55
N TRP A 52 15.11 -1.04 -4.31
CA TRP A 52 13.81 -0.80 -3.70
C TRP A 52 14.00 -0.32 -2.27
N LYS A 53 13.08 0.53 -1.82
CA LYS A 53 13.13 1.17 -0.51
C LYS A 53 11.78 1.05 0.18
N PHE A 54 11.80 1.04 1.50
CA PHE A 54 10.60 1.11 2.31
C PHE A 54 10.24 2.56 2.60
N CYS A 55 8.94 2.85 2.66
CA CYS A 55 8.46 4.01 3.37
C CYS A 55 8.80 3.82 4.85
N LYS A 56 9.38 4.82 5.50
CA LYS A 56 9.77 4.71 6.93
C LYS A 56 8.57 4.49 7.85
N GLU A 57 7.41 5.02 7.49
CA GLU A 57 6.21 4.94 8.30
C GLU A 57 5.42 3.64 8.04
N VAL A 58 5.02 2.98 9.14
CA VAL A 58 4.01 1.92 9.08
C VAL A 58 2.66 2.58 8.74
N MET A 59 2.08 2.20 7.61
CA MET A 59 0.84 2.81 7.12
C MET A 59 -0.40 2.08 7.63
N PHE A 60 -0.31 0.76 7.80
CA PHE A 60 -1.41 -0.08 8.27
C PHE A 60 -0.88 -1.29 9.02
N LYS A 61 -1.71 -1.87 9.88
CA LYS A 61 -1.34 -3.03 10.70
C LYS A 61 -1.73 -4.33 10.02
N LYS A 62 -0.84 -4.85 9.16
CA LYS A 62 -1.00 -6.18 8.55
C LYS A 62 -0.46 -7.26 9.51
N GLY A 63 -1.19 -8.36 9.66
CA GLY A 63 -0.78 -9.50 10.52
C GLY A 63 -1.53 -9.65 11.85
N PHE A 64 -2.50 -8.79 12.16
CA PHE A 64 -3.41 -9.01 13.28
C PHE A 64 -4.59 -9.88 12.86
N THR A 65 -5.10 -10.70 13.79
CA THR A 65 -6.32 -11.48 13.61
C THR A 65 -7.48 -10.53 13.28
N GLY A 66 -7.98 -10.59 12.05
CA GLY A 66 -9.06 -9.70 11.57
C GLY A 66 -8.64 -8.59 10.61
N TYR A 67 -7.38 -8.53 10.19
CA TYR A 67 -6.99 -7.72 9.02
C TYR A 67 -7.46 -8.41 7.72
N TRP A 68 -8.18 -7.69 6.85
CA TRP A 68 -8.76 -8.27 5.63
C TRP A 68 -8.00 -7.89 4.37
N GLY A 69 -7.58 -6.63 4.24
CA GLY A 69 -6.96 -6.15 3.01
C GLY A 69 -6.68 -4.66 3.01
N ALA A 70 -5.89 -4.22 2.04
CA ALA A 70 -5.66 -2.81 1.78
C ALA A 70 -5.42 -2.54 0.29
N THR A 71 -5.84 -1.35 -0.13
CA THR A 71 -5.68 -0.85 -1.49
C THR A 71 -5.06 0.53 -1.45
N LEU A 72 -4.03 0.70 -2.27
CA LEU A 72 -3.38 1.99 -2.49
C LEU A 72 -3.93 2.62 -3.76
N VAL A 73 -4.37 3.88 -3.66
CA VAL A 73 -4.89 4.69 -4.76
C VAL A 73 -3.96 5.86 -4.98
N TYR A 74 -3.56 6.10 -6.24
CA TYR A 74 -2.83 7.30 -6.62
C TYR A 74 -3.80 8.44 -6.93
N MET A 75 -3.57 9.61 -6.33
CA MET A 75 -4.41 10.79 -6.46
C MET A 75 -3.77 11.91 -7.30
N GLY A 76 -2.56 11.69 -7.83
CA GLY A 76 -1.75 12.69 -8.52
C GLY A 76 -0.89 13.54 -7.56
N ASP A 77 0.14 14.21 -8.10
CA ASP A 77 1.03 15.12 -7.37
C ASP A 77 1.69 14.48 -6.13
N SER A 78 2.20 13.25 -6.26
CA SER A 78 2.73 12.46 -5.14
C SER A 78 1.75 12.23 -4.00
N ARG A 79 0.44 12.41 -4.23
CA ARG A 79 -0.60 12.12 -3.24
C ARG A 79 -1.18 10.74 -3.46
N PHE A 80 -1.39 10.06 -2.35
CA PHE A 80 -1.90 8.71 -2.29
C PHE A 80 -2.99 8.63 -1.24
N CYS A 81 -3.92 7.70 -1.46
CA CYS A 81 -4.90 7.29 -0.48
C CYS A 81 -4.72 5.80 -0.21
N LEU A 82 -4.52 5.44 1.06
CA LEU A 82 -4.58 4.05 1.50
C LEU A 82 -5.94 3.79 2.12
N VAL A 83 -6.60 2.75 1.61
CA VAL A 83 -7.86 2.25 2.14
C VAL A 83 -7.61 0.87 2.71
N ASP A 84 -7.69 0.70 4.02
CA ASP A 84 -7.58 -0.61 4.68
C ASP A 84 -8.90 -1.02 5.33
N CYS A 85 -9.15 -2.33 5.35
CA CYS A 85 -10.33 -2.92 5.97
C CYS A 85 -9.92 -3.92 7.05
N ARG A 86 -10.50 -3.76 8.24
CA ARG A 86 -10.24 -4.63 9.40
C ARG A 86 -11.49 -4.88 10.24
N VAL A 87 -11.42 -5.91 11.07
CA VAL A 87 -12.34 -6.10 12.19
C VAL A 87 -11.97 -5.11 13.31
N PRO A 88 -12.95 -4.52 14.04
CA PRO A 88 -12.65 -3.77 15.25
C PRO A 88 -11.88 -4.60 16.27
N ASP A 89 -10.92 -4.00 16.97
CA ASP A 89 -10.00 -4.71 17.87
C ASP A 89 -10.74 -5.46 19.01
N ASP A 90 -11.91 -4.98 19.43
CA ASP A 90 -12.74 -5.57 20.50
C ASP A 90 -13.74 -6.63 20.03
N CYS A 91 -13.70 -7.03 18.75
CA CYS A 91 -14.65 -7.97 18.16
C CYS A 91 -14.01 -9.30 17.73
N ASP A 92 -14.78 -10.39 17.82
CA ASP A 92 -14.39 -11.66 17.22
C ASP A 92 -14.18 -11.49 15.70
N VAL A 93 -13.18 -12.16 15.14
CA VAL A 93 -12.89 -12.18 13.69
C VAL A 93 -14.13 -12.60 12.87
N ARG A 94 -15.04 -13.38 13.48
CA ARG A 94 -16.33 -13.84 12.98
C ARG A 94 -17.45 -12.81 13.05
N THR A 95 -17.20 -11.59 13.53
CA THR A 95 -18.21 -10.52 13.50
C THR A 95 -18.52 -10.12 12.06
N THR A 96 -19.68 -9.52 11.82
CA THR A 96 -20.03 -8.87 10.54
C THR A 96 -19.65 -7.40 10.51
N LEU A 97 -19.28 -6.82 11.65
CA LEU A 97 -18.82 -5.44 11.77
C LEU A 97 -17.41 -5.27 11.17
N ARG A 98 -17.24 -4.28 10.32
CA ARG A 98 -15.94 -3.89 9.75
C ARG A 98 -15.68 -2.43 9.97
N VAL A 99 -14.40 -2.09 10.00
CA VAL A 99 -13.88 -0.74 10.00
C VAL A 99 -13.09 -0.54 8.72
N LEU A 100 -13.49 0.46 7.95
CA LEU A 100 -12.71 0.97 6.82
C LEU A 100 -11.92 2.18 7.31
N THR A 101 -10.61 2.11 7.17
CA THR A 101 -9.71 3.24 7.46
C THR A 101 -9.27 3.83 6.13
N ILE A 102 -9.43 5.15 5.98
CA ILE A 102 -9.02 5.90 4.80
C ILE A 102 -7.97 6.90 5.22
N THR A 103 -6.77 6.75 4.69
CA THR A 103 -5.64 7.64 4.99
C THR A 103 -5.11 8.25 3.71
N SER A 104 -5.25 9.57 3.55
CA SER A 104 -4.64 10.30 2.43
C SER A 104 -3.36 10.97 2.90
N PHE A 105 -2.29 10.89 2.11
CA PHE A 105 -0.97 11.43 2.44
C PHE A 105 -0.20 11.74 1.16
N GLY A 106 0.81 12.61 1.26
CA GLY A 106 1.82 12.75 0.19
C GLY A 106 3.03 11.86 0.47
N LEU A 107 3.77 11.51 -0.58
CA LEU A 107 5.07 10.87 -0.49
C LEU A 107 6.17 11.78 -1.06
N LYS A 108 7.40 11.62 -0.55
CA LYS A 108 8.60 12.28 -1.08
C LYS A 108 9.85 11.54 -0.62
N TYR A 109 10.98 11.84 -1.23
CA TYR A 109 12.28 11.50 -0.67
C TYR A 109 12.73 12.54 0.37
N ASP A 110 13.28 12.07 1.48
CA ASP A 110 13.98 12.93 2.44
C ASP A 110 15.41 13.25 1.98
N LYS A 111 16.16 14.00 2.80
CA LYS A 111 17.56 14.37 2.49
C LYS A 111 18.52 13.18 2.42
N ALA A 112 18.16 12.04 3.01
CA ALA A 112 18.92 10.79 2.93
C ALA A 112 18.50 9.93 1.73
N GLY A 113 17.50 10.38 0.95
CA GLY A 113 16.95 9.62 -0.18
C GLY A 113 15.99 8.51 0.25
N GLU A 114 15.50 8.54 1.49
CA GLU A 114 14.54 7.57 2.01
C GLU A 114 13.11 8.00 1.69
N LEU A 115 12.23 7.04 1.41
CA LEU A 115 10.82 7.31 1.14
C LEU A 115 10.10 7.65 2.45
N VAL A 116 9.46 8.82 2.50
CA VAL A 116 8.75 9.32 3.68
C VAL A 116 7.42 9.95 3.32
N THR A 117 6.54 10.06 4.31
CA THR A 117 5.30 10.83 4.17
C THR A 117 5.53 12.34 4.26
N THR A 118 4.70 13.10 3.56
CA THR A 118 4.62 14.55 3.76
C THR A 118 3.83 14.88 5.02
N ARG A 119 3.94 16.12 5.50
CA ARG A 119 3.24 16.58 6.72
C ARG A 119 1.72 16.61 6.58
N TYR A 120 1.19 16.61 5.35
CA TYR A 120 -0.24 16.59 5.12
C TYR A 120 -0.74 15.14 5.17
N ARG A 121 -1.54 14.84 6.20
CA ARG A 121 -2.24 13.56 6.34
C ARG A 121 -3.70 13.83 6.68
N ALA A 122 -4.61 13.36 5.83
CA ALA A 122 -6.02 13.31 6.14
C ALA A 122 -6.39 11.88 6.54
N TYR A 123 -7.25 11.76 7.54
CA TYR A 123 -7.65 10.48 8.11
C TYR A 123 -9.16 10.45 8.31
N ALA A 124 -9.79 9.37 7.85
CA ALA A 124 -11.18 9.06 8.13
C ALA A 124 -11.31 7.58 8.48
N SER A 125 -12.30 7.26 9.31
CA SER A 125 -12.63 5.89 9.69
C SER A 125 -14.13 5.73 9.71
N ILE A 126 -14.65 4.66 9.13
CA ILE A 126 -16.07 4.35 9.10
C ILE A 126 -16.31 2.89 9.44
N SER A 127 -17.28 2.65 10.32
CA SER A 127 -17.72 1.30 10.67
C SER A 127 -18.98 0.95 9.91
N TYR A 128 -19.05 -0.27 9.38
CA TYR A 128 -20.23 -0.76 8.65
C TYR A 128 -20.45 -2.25 8.89
N GLN A 129 -21.69 -2.71 8.75
CA GLN A 129 -22.03 -4.13 8.86
C GLN A 129 -22.13 -4.77 7.48
N ILE A 130 -21.53 -5.94 7.34
CA ILE A 130 -21.63 -6.74 6.11
C ILE A 130 -22.86 -7.64 6.19
N ALA A 131 -23.66 -7.64 5.12
CA ALA A 131 -24.77 -8.56 4.95
C ALA A 131 -24.26 -9.94 4.45
N GLY A 132 -24.49 -11.00 5.22
CA GLY A 132 -24.28 -12.40 4.79
C GLY A 132 -23.30 -13.22 5.64
N LYS A 133 -23.30 -14.55 5.42
CA LYS A 133 -22.31 -15.46 6.01
C LYS A 133 -20.95 -15.22 5.36
N PHE A 134 -19.89 -15.21 6.18
CA PHE A 134 -18.47 -15.10 5.84
C PHE A 134 -18.14 -15.52 4.41
N LYS A 135 -18.22 -14.57 3.46
CA LYS A 135 -17.47 -14.67 2.22
C LYS A 135 -16.10 -14.10 2.53
N ARG A 136 -15.05 -14.74 2.01
CA ARG A 136 -13.69 -14.18 2.02
C ARG A 136 -13.79 -12.86 1.24
N LEU A 137 -13.88 -11.73 1.93
CA LEU A 137 -13.91 -10.44 1.24
C LEU A 137 -12.56 -10.25 0.56
N GLU A 138 -12.62 -9.83 -0.70
CA GLU A 138 -11.47 -9.35 -1.46
C GLU A 138 -11.01 -8.01 -0.87
N ASP A 139 -9.81 -7.55 -1.25
CA ASP A 139 -9.28 -6.25 -0.85
C ASP A 139 -10.30 -5.12 -1.13
N PRO A 140 -10.37 -4.07 -0.29
CA PRO A 140 -11.31 -2.98 -0.52
C PRO A 140 -11.05 -2.34 -1.89
N ILE A 141 -12.08 -2.24 -2.74
CA ILE A 141 -11.93 -1.60 -4.04
C ILE A 141 -12.05 -0.08 -3.86
N ALA A 142 -11.06 0.66 -4.34
CA ALA A 142 -11.05 2.12 -4.30
C ALA A 142 -10.42 2.69 -5.58
N PHE A 143 -10.88 3.87 -5.98
CA PHE A 143 -10.38 4.60 -7.15
C PHE A 143 -10.45 6.12 -6.90
N TRP A 144 -9.73 6.88 -7.71
CA TRP A 144 -9.71 8.34 -7.71
C TRP A 144 -10.22 8.86 -9.06
N MET A 145 -10.97 9.97 -9.05
CA MET A 145 -11.57 10.61 -10.23
C MET A 145 -11.09 12.05 -10.35
#